data_AF-A0A2V2ZBP3-F1
#
_entry.id   AF-A0A2V2ZBP3-F1
#
_cell.length_a   1.000
_cell.length_b   1.000
_cell.length_c   1.000
_cell.angle_alpha   90.00
_cell.angle_beta   90.00
_cell.angle_gamma   90.00
#
_symmetry.space_group_name_H-M   'P 1'
#
loop_
_entity.id
_entity.type
_entity.pdbx_description
1 polymer ?
#
loop_
_entity_poly.entity_id
_entity_poly.type
_entity_poly.pdbx_seq_one_letter_code
_entity_poly.pdbx_strand_id
1 'polypeptide(L)' 'MDKRVKFNFEIEFTNGGGVQGQDFCLDIDGDDITNEELAKYLFSQELL' A
#
# COMPACT_ATOMS: atom_id res chain seq x y z
N MET A 1 1.91 -16.49 -6.10
CA MET A 1 1.36 -15.67 -4.99
C MET A 1 2.13 -16.13 -3.78
N ASP A 2 3.31 -15.56 -3.60
CA ASP A 2 4.31 -16.23 -2.78
C ASP A 2 4.21 -15.77 -1.32
N LYS A 3 3.80 -14.52 -1.05
CA LYS A 3 3.44 -14.04 0.29
C LYS A 3 2.32 -13.00 0.29
N ARG A 4 1.53 -13.00 1.36
CA ARG A 4 0.48 -12.00 1.65
C ARG A 4 0.77 -11.35 2.99
N VAL A 5 0.80 -10.02 3.02
CA VAL A 5 0.96 -9.23 4.24
C VAL A 5 -0.36 -8.55 4.55
N LYS A 6 -0.81 -8.66 5.81
CA LYS A 6 -2.00 -7.97 6.32
C LYS A 6 -1.56 -6.88 7.30
N PHE A 7 -1.97 -5.64 7.06
CA PHE A 7 -1.56 -4.51 7.89
C PHE A 7 -2.60 -3.39 7.88
N ASN A 8 -2.49 -2.51 8.89
CA ASN A 8 -3.21 -1.24 8.93
C ASN A 8 -2.23 -0.14 8.49
N PHE A 9 -2.73 0.91 7.83
CA PHE A 9 -1.91 2.04 7.43
C PHE A 9 -2.62 3.38 7.62
N GLU A 10 -1.81 4.41 7.76
CA GLU A 10 -2.23 5.81 7.75
C GLU A 10 -1.21 6.59 6.91
N ILE A 11 -1.70 7.43 6.00
CA ILE A 11 -0.90 8.28 5.14
C ILE A 11 -1.39 9.70 5.35
N GLU A 12 -0.49 10.57 5.80
CA GLU A 12 -0.73 12.00 5.89
C GLU A 12 -0.20 12.69 4.63
N PHE A 13 -1.02 13.56 4.03
CA PHE A 13 -0.58 14.34 2.89
C PHE A 13 -0.01 15.68 3.35
N THR A 14 1.08 16.11 2.72
CA THR A 14 1.75 17.38 3.06
C THR A 14 0.92 18.61 2.71
N ASN A 15 -0.07 18.47 1.82
CA ASN A 15 -1.06 19.50 1.51
C ASN A 15 -2.28 19.48 2.45
N GLY A 16 -2.25 18.66 3.50
CA GLY A 16 -3.35 18.48 4.45
C GLY A 16 -4.31 17.35 4.06
N GLY A 17 -4.89 16.73 5.09
CA GLY A 17 -5.70 15.52 4.94
C GLY A 17 -4.87 14.25 4.96
N GLY A 18 -5.53 13.11 4.74
CA GLY A 18 -4.89 11.81 4.75
C GLY A 18 -5.83 10.68 4.39
N VAL A 19 -5.28 9.46 4.27
CA VAL A 19 -6.02 8.23 4.05
C VAL A 19 -5.60 7.18 5.07
N GLN A 20 -6.58 6.46 5.61
CA GLN A 20 -6.36 5.34 6.51
C GLN A 20 -6.99 4.07 5.94
N GLY A 21 -6.35 2.94 6.17
CA GLY A 21 -6.84 1.61 5.78
C GLY A 21 -6.72 0.63 6.95
N GLN A 22 -7.76 -0.17 7.15
CA GLN A 22 -7.79 -1.26 8.13
C GLN A 22 -7.88 -2.60 7.42
N ASP A 23 -7.24 -3.62 7.98
CA ASP A 23 -7.26 -4.99 7.49
C ASP A 23 -6.81 -5.14 6.01
N PHE A 24 -5.97 -4.22 5.53
CA PHE A 24 -5.51 -4.21 4.14
C PHE A 24 -4.60 -5.42 3.87
N CYS A 25 -4.80 -6.07 2.73
CA CYS A 25 -4.02 -7.22 2.30
C CYS A 25 -3.24 -6.88 1.03
N LEU A 26 -1.92 -7.02 1.09
CA LEU A 26 -1.04 -6.85 -0.05
C LEU A 26 -0.37 -8.19 -0.38
N ASP A 27 -0.48 -8.60 -1.64
CA ASP A 27 0.30 -9.71 -2.17
C ASP A 27 1.64 -9.17 -2.68
N ILE A 28 2.74 -9.78 -2.23
CA ILE A 28 4.11 -9.38 -2.63
C ILE A 28 4.85 -10.58 -3.22
N ASP A 29 5.77 -10.27 -4.13
CA ASP A 29 6.69 -11.23 -4.69
C ASP A 29 7.96 -11.26 -3.82
N GLY A 30 8.17 -12.35 -3.08
CA GLY A 30 9.31 -12.51 -2.18
C GLY A 30 9.09 -11.96 -0.77
N ASP A 31 10.19 -11.61 -0.11
CA ASP A 31 10.22 -11.34 1.33
C ASP A 31 10.27 -9.84 1.66
N ASP A 32 10.75 -9.04 0.71
CA ASP A 32 10.97 -7.61 0.85
C ASP A 32 10.28 -6.85 -0.30
N ILE A 33 9.90 -5.60 -0.05
CA ILE A 33 9.37 -4.67 -1.04
C ILE A 33 9.98 -3.29 -0.81
N THR A 34 10.31 -2.58 -1.88
CA THR A 34 10.80 -1.20 -1.78
C THR A 34 9.67 -0.21 -1.48
N ASN A 35 10.00 0.95 -0.93
CA ASN A 35 9.01 2.02 -0.70
C ASN A 35 8.31 2.47 -1.99
N GLU A 36 9.03 2.46 -3.12
CA GLU A 36 8.50 2.85 -4.43
C GLU A 36 7.49 1.82 -4.97
N GLU A 37 7.76 0.53 -4.78
CA GLU A 37 6.82 -0.54 -5.12
C GLU A 37 5.59 -0.53 -4.21
N LEU A 38 5.79 -0.35 -2.90
CA LEU A 38 4.68 -0.21 -1.96
C LEU A 38 3.77 0.98 -2.32
N ALA A 39 4.37 2.13 -2.65
CA ALA A 39 3.62 3.30 -3.10
C ALA A 39 2.82 3.00 -4.38
N LYS A 40 3.40 2.28 -5.34
CA LYS A 40 2.66 1.84 -6.54
C LYS A 40 1.46 0.98 -6.18
N TYR A 41 1.60 0.00 -5.27
CA TYR A 41 0.47 -0.83 -4.85
C TYR A 41 -0.63 -0.03 -4.12
N LEU A 42 -0.26 0.96 -3.31
CA LEU A 42 -1.23 1.77 -2.55
C LEU A 42 -1.97 2.79 -3.43
N PHE A 43 -1.32 3.32 -4.47
CA PHE A 43 -1.87 4.38 -5.31
C PHE A 43 -2.25 3.93 -6.72
N SER A 44 -2.08 2.65 -7.08
CA SER A 44 -2.51 2.14 -8.39
C SER A 44 -4.04 2.13 -8.47
N GLN A 45 -4.59 3.28 -8.82
CA GLN A 45 -5.85 3.36 -9.53
C GLN A 45 -5.53 3.21 -11.01
N GLU A 46 -6.02 2.15 -11.65
CA GLU A 46 -6.38 2.26 -13.06
C GLU A 46 -7.44 3.35 -13.15
N LEU A 47 -7.03 4.55 -13.57
CA LEU A 47 -7.96 5.62 -13.91
C LEU A 47 -8.77 5.14 -15.13
N LEU A 48 -10.04 4.79 -14.91
CA LEU A 48 -11.09 4.78 -15.93
C LEU A 48 -11.71 6.18 -16.04
#